data_AF-A0A352A217-F1
#
_entry.id   AF-A0A352A217-F1
#
_cell.length_a   1.000
_cell.length_b   1.000
_cell.length_c   1.000
_cell.angle_alpha   90.00
_cell.angle_beta   90.00
_cell.angle_gamma   90.00
#
_symmetry.space_group_name_H-M   'P 1'
#
loop_
_entity.id
_entity.type
_entity.pdbx_description
1 polymer ?
#
loop_
_entity_poly.entity_id
_entity_poly.type
_entity_poly.pdbx_seq_one_letter_code
_entity_poly.pdbx_strand_id
1 'polypeptide(L)'
;MQFSILPKIQSVFSRLRSINTREPLSGFSLVIILFLDIFVLVALFQGLSDQTASFTTPSDVIPYNCQAIAIDTKNYDKTQKINQIVLQSRAYQYDDYTTYKYTPSSGRHPEDLHPECLKIDELFKKMQSDAGFYKLLDERDQINNRRSSVESEINRLRGGYDTVLLEKIANQPKSESISETSAGTIKQDLQSRTEELSKIQSEEKANMALLEQNGNLLLILGYLTPELSESLQTTLSRLEFYYPLKRLGVELLFLIPLFLIVWLW
;
A
#
# COMPACT_ATOMS: atom_id res chain seq x y z
N MET A 1 30.11 -21.47 -35.38
CA MET A 1 31.05 -20.84 -34.44
C MET A 1 30.84 -21.44 -33.05
N GLN A 2 31.63 -22.44 -32.66
CA GLN A 2 31.61 -23.01 -31.32
C GLN A 2 32.57 -22.19 -30.43
N PHE A 3 32.01 -21.43 -29.50
CA PHE A 3 32.78 -20.74 -28.48
C PHE A 3 33.29 -21.78 -27.46
N SER A 4 34.52 -22.26 -27.67
CA SER A 4 35.24 -23.13 -26.73
C SER A 4 35.83 -22.29 -25.59
N ILE A 5 34.98 -21.94 -24.61
CA ILE A 5 35.35 -21.15 -23.42
C ILE A 5 35.77 -22.10 -22.26
N LEU A 6 35.35 -23.37 -22.33
CA LEU A 6 35.59 -24.40 -21.31
C LEU A 6 37.07 -24.70 -20.97
N PRO A 7 38.01 -24.84 -21.93
CA PRO A 7 39.40 -25.19 -21.58
C PRO A 7 40.19 -24.01 -20.98
N LYS A 8 39.76 -22.77 -21.26
CA LYS A 8 40.35 -21.56 -20.65
C LYS A 8 39.89 -21.33 -19.22
N ILE A 9 38.65 -21.71 -18.89
CA ILE A 9 38.16 -21.64 -17.51
C ILE A 9 38.89 -22.69 -16.64
N GLN A 10 39.06 -23.92 -17.15
CA GLN A 10 39.76 -24.99 -16.41
C GLN A 10 41.23 -24.66 -16.10
N SER A 11 41.94 -23.95 -17.00
CA SER A 11 43.34 -23.57 -16.78
C SER A 11 43.51 -22.40 -15.80
N VAL A 12 42.51 -21.50 -15.70
CA VAL A 12 42.48 -20.46 -14.66
C VAL A 12 42.19 -21.08 -13.30
N PHE A 13 41.24 -22.02 -13.22
CA PHE A 13 40.94 -22.77 -11.99
C PHE A 13 42.09 -23.64 -11.49
N SER A 14 42.92 -24.20 -12.38
CA SER A 14 44.10 -24.97 -11.97
C SER A 14 45.24 -24.09 -11.45
N ARG A 15 45.39 -22.86 -11.97
CA ARG A 15 46.35 -21.87 -11.47
C ARG A 15 45.96 -21.26 -10.13
N LEU A 16 44.65 -21.10 -9.87
CA LEU A 16 44.14 -20.66 -8.57
C LEU A 16 44.38 -21.68 -7.43
N ARG A 17 44.71 -22.94 -7.76
CA ARG A 17 45.04 -23.99 -6.78
C ARG A 17 46.53 -24.14 -6.46
N SER A 18 47.41 -23.34 -7.08
CA SER A 18 48.85 -23.41 -6.81
C SER A 18 49.48 -22.02 -6.84
N ILE A 19 49.87 -21.50 -5.67
CA ILE A 19 50.62 -20.24 -5.54
C ILE A 19 52.06 -20.37 -6.07
N ASN A 20 52.62 -21.58 -6.08
CA ASN A 20 53.84 -21.92 -6.80
C ASN A 20 53.96 -23.44 -6.90
N THR A 21 54.82 -23.94 -7.80
CA THR A 21 55.03 -25.36 -8.15
C THR A 21 55.47 -26.28 -7.00
N ARG A 22 55.45 -25.86 -5.74
CA ARG A 22 56.00 -26.64 -4.60
C ARG A 22 55.15 -26.73 -3.34
N GLU A 23 54.00 -26.07 -3.23
CA GLU A 23 53.10 -26.31 -2.08
C GLU A 23 51.63 -26.32 -2.53
N PRO A 24 50.94 -27.48 -2.47
CA PRO A 24 49.51 -27.53 -2.73
C PRO A 24 48.77 -26.85 -1.58
N LEU A 25 47.93 -25.86 -1.90
CA LEU A 25 47.00 -25.30 -0.93
C LEU A 25 46.11 -26.43 -0.39
N SER A 26 46.17 -26.66 0.93
CA SER A 26 45.24 -27.55 1.62
C SER A 26 43.82 -27.18 1.23
N GLY A 27 42.96 -28.16 0.93
CA GLY A 27 41.56 -27.90 0.56
C GLY A 27 40.83 -27.01 1.57
N PHE A 28 41.26 -27.05 2.84
CA PHE A 28 40.76 -26.18 3.91
C PHE A 28 41.18 -24.71 3.73
N SER A 29 42.42 -24.44 3.31
CA SER A 29 42.90 -23.08 3.02
C SER A 29 42.16 -22.47 1.82
N LEU A 30 41.83 -23.27 0.80
CA LEU A 30 41.04 -22.81 -0.35
C LEU A 30 39.62 -22.40 0.09
N VAL A 31 38.99 -23.19 0.96
CA VAL A 31 37.66 -22.88 1.50
C VAL A 31 37.70 -21.57 2.31
N ILE A 32 38.70 -21.38 3.16
CA ILE A 32 38.85 -20.14 3.94
C ILE A 32 39.03 -18.93 3.03
N ILE A 33 39.89 -19.02 2.00
CA ILE A 33 40.11 -17.93 1.05
C ILE A 33 38.81 -17.61 0.29
N LEU A 34 38.07 -18.62 -0.17
CA LEU A 34 36.78 -18.44 -0.83
C LEU A 34 35.75 -17.76 0.09
N PHE A 35 35.66 -18.18 1.36
CA PHE A 35 34.77 -17.54 2.34
C PHE A 35 35.16 -16.09 2.62
N LEU A 36 36.46 -15.81 2.73
CA LEU A 36 36.97 -14.45 2.94
C LEU A 36 36.66 -13.55 1.74
N ASP A 37 36.83 -14.06 0.52
CA ASP A 37 36.54 -13.33 -0.71
C ASP A 37 35.04 -13.03 -0.85
N ILE A 38 34.18 -14.02 -0.56
CA ILE A 38 32.72 -13.83 -0.50
C ILE A 38 32.36 -12.79 0.58
N PHE A 39 32.99 -12.85 1.76
CA PHE A 39 32.75 -11.90 2.83
C PHE A 39 33.13 -10.47 2.45
N VAL A 40 34.31 -10.28 1.85
CA VAL A 40 34.77 -8.97 1.35
C VAL A 40 33.84 -8.46 0.26
N LEU A 41 33.41 -9.32 -0.67
CA LEU A 41 32.49 -8.98 -1.74
C LEU A 41 31.10 -8.58 -1.22
N VAL A 42 30.58 -9.28 -0.19
CA VAL A 42 29.32 -8.90 0.49
C VAL A 42 29.48 -7.57 1.22
N ALA A 43 30.59 -7.35 1.93
CA ALA A 43 30.84 -6.09 2.65
C ALA A 43 30.99 -4.90 1.68
N LEU A 44 31.63 -5.10 0.53
CA LEU A 44 31.73 -4.10 -0.54
C LEU A 44 30.37 -3.79 -1.15
N PHE A 45 29.55 -4.81 -1.44
CA PHE A 45 28.20 -4.59 -1.96
C PHE A 45 27.26 -3.94 -0.94
N GLN A 46 27.40 -4.23 0.35
CA GLN A 46 26.68 -3.52 1.41
C GLN A 46 27.10 -2.05 1.48
N GLY A 47 28.41 -1.75 1.42
CA GLY A 47 28.88 -0.36 1.38
C GLY A 47 28.45 0.41 0.13
N LEU A 48 28.31 -0.28 -1.01
CA LEU A 48 27.84 0.31 -2.27
C LEU A 48 26.30 0.51 -2.27
N SER A 49 25.55 -0.43 -1.68
CA SER A 49 24.09 -0.35 -1.49
C SER A 49 23.67 1.00 -0.91
N ASP A 50 24.40 1.49 0.09
CA ASP A 50 24.12 2.74 0.77
C ASP A 50 24.32 3.98 -0.12
N GLN A 51 25.19 3.91 -1.14
CA GLN A 51 25.33 4.99 -2.15
C GLN A 51 24.36 4.83 -3.33
N THR A 52 23.94 3.60 -3.66
CA THR A 52 22.96 3.33 -4.72
C THR A 52 21.50 3.63 -4.31
N ALA A 53 21.26 4.00 -3.06
CA ALA A 53 19.95 4.42 -2.54
C ALA A 53 19.36 5.67 -3.25
N SER A 54 20.16 6.37 -4.07
CA SER A 54 19.71 7.47 -4.93
C SER A 54 19.14 7.04 -6.29
N PHE A 55 19.07 5.74 -6.61
CA PHE A 55 18.43 5.29 -7.85
C PHE A 55 16.90 5.33 -7.78
N THR A 56 16.27 5.74 -8.87
CA THR A 56 14.82 5.69 -9.07
C THR A 56 14.31 4.26 -8.89
N THR A 57 13.50 4.07 -7.85
CA THR A 57 12.84 2.82 -7.49
C THR A 57 11.51 2.65 -8.25
N PRO A 58 10.93 1.44 -8.33
CA PRO A 58 9.62 1.25 -8.96
C PRO A 58 8.52 2.09 -8.32
N SER A 59 8.55 2.24 -6.99
CA SER A 59 7.63 3.12 -6.27
C SER A 59 7.88 4.58 -6.63
N ASP A 60 9.08 4.95 -7.10
CA ASP A 60 9.38 6.29 -7.62
C ASP A 60 8.57 6.69 -8.83
N VAL A 61 8.39 5.76 -9.74
CA VAL A 61 7.63 5.96 -10.97
C VAL A 61 6.13 5.78 -10.76
N ILE A 62 5.72 4.76 -10.00
CA ILE A 62 4.31 4.48 -9.70
C ILE A 62 4.15 4.42 -8.17
N PRO A 63 3.88 5.56 -7.53
CA PRO A 63 3.71 5.64 -6.07
C PRO A 63 2.53 4.84 -5.53
N TYR A 64 2.59 4.44 -4.25
CA TYR A 64 1.57 3.60 -3.60
C TYR A 64 0.16 4.17 -3.68
N ASN A 65 -0.02 5.49 -3.55
CA ASN A 65 -1.32 6.15 -3.71
C ASN A 65 -1.88 6.02 -5.14
N CYS A 66 -1.02 6.09 -6.16
CA CYS A 66 -1.43 5.83 -7.53
C CYS A 66 -1.84 4.36 -7.71
N GLN A 67 -1.09 3.42 -7.11
CA GLN A 67 -1.44 2.00 -7.13
C GLN A 67 -2.78 1.76 -6.43
N ALA A 68 -2.98 2.33 -5.24
CA ALA A 68 -4.18 2.19 -4.43
C ALA A 68 -5.45 2.75 -5.09
N ILE A 69 -5.31 3.66 -6.06
CA ILE A 69 -6.43 4.25 -6.80
C ILE A 69 -6.62 3.65 -8.18
N ALA A 70 -5.54 3.32 -8.89
CA ALA A 70 -5.62 2.90 -10.28
C ALA A 70 -5.47 1.39 -10.46
N ILE A 71 -4.71 0.71 -9.61
CA ILE A 71 -4.43 -0.72 -9.73
C ILE A 71 -5.32 -1.52 -8.78
N ASP A 72 -5.31 -1.19 -7.48
CA ASP A 72 -5.98 -1.97 -6.44
C ASP A 72 -7.51 -1.95 -6.60
N THR A 73 -8.06 -0.90 -7.22
CA THR A 73 -9.49 -0.77 -7.48
C THR A 73 -9.94 -1.36 -8.82
N LYS A 74 -9.09 -2.11 -9.54
CA LYS A 74 -9.43 -2.64 -10.88
C LYS A 74 -10.77 -3.39 -10.89
N ASN A 75 -10.99 -4.22 -9.87
CA ASN A 75 -12.17 -5.09 -9.75
C ASN A 75 -13.26 -4.52 -8.83
N TYR A 76 -13.13 -3.25 -8.42
CA TYR A 76 -14.10 -2.62 -7.52
C TYR A 76 -15.36 -2.23 -8.29
N ASP A 77 -16.50 -2.41 -7.65
CA ASP A 77 -17.75 -1.80 -8.12
C ASP A 77 -17.70 -0.26 -8.00
N LYS A 78 -18.71 0.42 -8.57
CA LYS A 78 -18.78 1.89 -8.56
C LYS A 78 -18.73 2.46 -7.14
N THR A 79 -19.46 1.87 -6.20
CA THR A 79 -19.55 2.34 -4.81
C THR A 79 -18.21 2.15 -4.10
N GLN A 80 -17.55 1.02 -4.30
CA GLN A 80 -16.22 0.73 -3.76
C GLN A 80 -15.17 1.70 -4.33
N LYS A 81 -15.19 1.99 -5.63
CA LYS A 81 -14.31 3.01 -6.24
C LYS A 81 -14.55 4.40 -5.64
N ILE A 82 -15.82 4.81 -5.49
CA ILE A 82 -16.17 6.09 -4.86
C ILE A 82 -15.62 6.15 -3.43
N ASN A 83 -15.82 5.09 -2.65
CA ASN A 83 -15.30 5.03 -1.28
C ASN A 83 -13.78 5.19 -1.24
N GLN A 84 -13.06 4.53 -2.15
CA GLN A 84 -11.61 4.68 -2.23
C GLN A 84 -11.19 6.10 -2.61
N ILE A 85 -11.86 6.73 -3.58
CA ILE A 85 -11.60 8.12 -3.96
C ILE A 85 -11.87 9.07 -2.80
N VAL A 86 -12.99 8.89 -2.07
CA VAL A 86 -13.33 9.68 -0.88
C VAL A 86 -12.25 9.58 0.19
N LEU A 87 -11.77 8.37 0.49
CA LEU A 87 -10.70 8.14 1.46
C LEU A 87 -9.41 8.88 1.06
N GLN A 88 -9.01 8.80 -0.20
CA GLN A 88 -7.83 9.52 -0.68
C GLN A 88 -8.05 11.04 -0.68
N SER A 89 -9.25 11.51 -1.02
CA SER A 89 -9.58 12.94 -1.03
C SER A 89 -9.41 13.57 0.35
N ARG A 90 -9.76 12.86 1.42
CA ARG A 90 -9.50 13.31 2.80
C ARG A 90 -8.01 13.48 3.08
N ALA A 91 -7.17 12.57 2.56
CA ALA A 91 -5.72 12.71 2.69
C ALA A 91 -5.17 13.94 1.94
N TYR A 92 -5.79 14.33 0.81
CA TYR A 92 -5.48 15.58 0.10
C TYR A 92 -6.02 16.83 0.81
N GLN A 93 -7.12 16.75 1.57
CA GLN A 93 -7.77 17.92 2.19
C GLN A 93 -6.91 18.60 3.27
N TYR A 94 -6.36 17.80 4.18
CA TYR A 94 -5.67 18.30 5.38
C TYR A 94 -4.23 18.69 5.11
N ASP A 95 -3.82 18.59 3.86
CA ASP A 95 -2.43 18.59 3.53
C ASP A 95 -2.11 19.63 2.48
N ASP A 96 -1.71 20.80 2.97
CA ASP A 96 -1.11 21.84 2.15
C ASP A 96 0.40 21.55 1.93
N TYR A 97 1.01 20.59 2.65
CA TYR A 97 2.48 20.40 2.68
C TYR A 97 3.11 18.97 2.91
N THR A 98 2.40 17.86 3.19
CA THR A 98 2.99 16.65 3.88
C THR A 98 2.39 15.21 3.79
N THR A 99 1.29 14.87 3.14
CA THR A 99 0.83 13.49 2.82
C THR A 99 1.20 13.12 1.38
N TYR A 100 1.51 14.12 0.55
CA TYR A 100 2.02 13.96 -0.81
C TYR A 100 3.26 14.81 -1.09
N LYS A 101 4.07 15.16 -0.08
CA LYS A 101 5.50 15.04 -0.34
C LYS A 101 5.70 13.53 -0.47
N TYR A 102 5.95 12.97 -1.66
CA TYR A 102 7.30 13.07 -2.21
C TYR A 102 8.25 13.48 -1.07
N THR A 103 8.40 12.65 -0.05
CA THR A 103 9.73 12.46 0.49
C THR A 103 10.43 11.79 -0.67
N PRO A 104 11.12 12.54 -1.55
CA PRO A 104 12.19 11.87 -2.21
C PRO A 104 12.98 11.23 -1.08
N SER A 105 13.25 9.94 -1.17
CA SER A 105 14.58 9.51 -0.79
C SER A 105 15.54 10.42 -1.54
N SER A 106 15.84 11.61 -1.00
CA SER A 106 16.82 12.59 -1.47
C SER A 106 17.19 12.47 -2.97
N GLY A 107 16.24 12.72 -3.89
CA GLY A 107 16.37 12.37 -5.31
C GLY A 107 15.11 12.19 -6.20
N ARG A 108 13.89 11.94 -5.68
CA ARG A 108 12.67 11.80 -6.52
C ARG A 108 12.15 13.15 -7.03
N HIS A 109 12.09 13.32 -8.34
CA HIS A 109 11.54 14.50 -8.98
C HIS A 109 10.15 14.23 -9.60
N PRO A 110 9.25 15.23 -9.75
CA PRO A 110 7.94 15.04 -10.38
C PRO A 110 8.01 14.45 -11.80
N GLU A 111 9.11 14.73 -12.52
CA GLU A 111 9.41 14.16 -13.84
C GLU A 111 9.63 12.63 -13.83
N ASP A 112 9.87 12.02 -12.67
CA ASP A 112 10.04 10.58 -12.55
C ASP A 112 8.69 9.83 -12.54
N LEU A 113 7.56 10.53 -12.31
CA LEU A 113 6.26 9.88 -12.24
C LEU A 113 5.76 9.42 -13.59
N HIS A 114 5.05 8.31 -13.55
CA HIS A 114 4.26 7.86 -14.67
C HIS A 114 3.22 8.93 -15.07
N PRO A 115 3.07 9.26 -16.38
CA PRO A 115 2.14 10.30 -16.85
C PRO A 115 0.70 10.11 -16.36
N GLU A 116 0.25 8.86 -16.30
CA GLU A 116 -1.09 8.54 -15.80
C GLU A 116 -1.25 8.84 -14.30
N CYS A 117 -0.21 8.62 -13.49
CA CYS A 117 -0.23 8.96 -12.07
C CYS A 117 -0.20 10.47 -11.85
N LEU A 118 0.54 11.21 -12.69
CA LEU A 118 0.49 12.68 -12.71
C LEU A 118 -0.92 13.17 -13.04
N LYS A 119 -1.60 12.52 -13.98
CA LYS A 119 -2.96 12.92 -14.34
C LYS A 119 -3.96 12.68 -13.21
N ILE A 120 -3.83 11.57 -12.50
CA ILE A 120 -4.65 11.28 -11.30
C ILE A 120 -4.42 12.37 -10.25
N ASP A 121 -3.16 12.72 -9.96
CA ASP A 121 -2.80 13.78 -9.01
C ASP A 121 -3.42 15.14 -9.41
N GLU A 122 -3.37 15.51 -10.69
CA GLU A 122 -4.05 16.73 -11.18
C GLU A 122 -5.56 16.73 -10.94
N LEU A 123 -6.22 15.58 -11.10
CA LEU A 123 -7.66 15.46 -10.85
C LEU A 123 -8.00 15.60 -9.36
N PHE A 124 -7.20 15.00 -8.48
CA PHE A 124 -7.34 15.18 -7.03
C PHE A 124 -7.09 16.62 -6.59
N LYS A 125 -6.07 17.30 -7.14
CA LYS A 125 -5.82 18.73 -6.90
C LYS A 125 -7.00 19.62 -7.31
N LYS A 126 -7.64 19.34 -8.43
CA LYS A 126 -8.87 20.06 -8.83
C LYS A 126 -9.99 19.86 -7.81
N MET A 127 -10.23 18.61 -7.43
CA MET A 127 -11.24 18.26 -6.42
C MET A 127 -10.93 18.84 -5.03
N GLN A 128 -9.64 19.05 -4.69
CA GLN A 128 -9.22 19.68 -3.43
C GLN A 128 -9.82 21.09 -3.24
N SER A 129 -10.05 21.81 -4.33
CA SER A 129 -10.65 23.15 -4.33
C SER A 129 -12.19 23.16 -4.34
N ASP A 130 -12.83 21.99 -4.36
CA ASP A 130 -14.29 21.84 -4.36
C ASP A 130 -14.85 21.83 -2.94
N ALA A 131 -15.18 23.01 -2.41
CA ALA A 131 -15.79 23.13 -1.08
C ALA A 131 -17.15 22.40 -0.96
N GLY A 132 -17.90 22.27 -2.06
CA GLY A 132 -19.18 21.57 -2.07
C GLY A 132 -18.99 20.06 -1.87
N PHE A 133 -17.99 19.48 -2.53
CA PHE A 133 -17.60 18.09 -2.33
C PHE A 133 -17.23 17.79 -0.88
N TYR A 134 -16.36 18.62 -0.26
CA TYR A 134 -15.95 18.40 1.13
C TYR A 134 -17.10 18.55 2.12
N LYS A 135 -18.06 19.45 1.85
CA LYS A 135 -19.28 19.52 2.66
C LYS A 135 -20.08 18.22 2.62
N LEU A 136 -20.21 17.59 1.45
CA LEU A 136 -20.86 16.29 1.32
C LEU A 136 -20.11 15.19 2.10
N LEU A 137 -18.78 15.24 2.10
CA LEU A 137 -17.99 14.31 2.90
C LEU A 137 -18.18 14.53 4.41
N ASP A 138 -18.25 15.79 4.85
CA ASP A 138 -18.46 16.11 6.26
C ASP A 138 -19.85 15.65 6.73
N GLU A 139 -20.86 15.83 5.89
CA GLU A 139 -22.20 15.29 6.11
C GLU A 139 -22.19 13.76 6.20
N ARG A 140 -21.43 13.09 5.32
CA ARG A 140 -21.24 11.63 5.35
C ARG A 140 -20.61 11.16 6.66
N ASP A 141 -19.59 11.86 7.15
CA ASP A 141 -18.93 11.51 8.42
C ASP A 141 -19.88 11.68 9.61
N GLN A 142 -20.71 12.73 9.61
CA GLN A 142 -21.77 12.91 10.61
C GLN A 142 -22.83 11.80 10.56
N ILE A 143 -23.27 11.41 9.36
CA ILE A 143 -24.21 10.29 9.16
C ILE A 143 -23.60 9.00 9.71
N ASN A 144 -22.34 8.71 9.40
CA ASN A 144 -21.65 7.51 9.89
C ASN A 144 -21.51 7.49 11.41
N ASN A 145 -21.14 8.62 12.02
CA ASN A 145 -21.04 8.73 13.48
C ASN A 145 -22.38 8.51 14.17
N ARG A 146 -23.46 9.11 13.64
CA ARG A 146 -24.83 8.90 14.13
C ARG A 146 -25.25 7.44 13.98
N ARG A 147 -24.98 6.83 12.82
CA ARG A 147 -25.27 5.42 12.54
C ARG A 147 -24.61 4.51 13.57
N SER A 148 -23.30 4.66 13.78
CA SER A 148 -22.54 3.85 14.74
C SER A 148 -23.04 4.05 16.18
N SER A 149 -23.42 5.27 16.57
CA SER A 149 -24.02 5.53 17.89
C SER A 149 -25.35 4.80 18.07
N VAL A 150 -26.26 4.93 17.10
CA VAL A 150 -27.58 4.28 17.14
C VAL A 150 -27.47 2.76 17.11
N GLU A 151 -26.59 2.21 16.28
CA GLU A 151 -26.31 0.76 16.23
C GLU A 151 -25.79 0.24 17.57
N SER A 152 -24.87 0.97 18.21
CA SER A 152 -24.36 0.64 19.54
C SER A 152 -25.48 0.64 20.60
N GLU A 153 -26.35 1.64 20.57
CA GLU A 153 -27.51 1.71 21.46
C GLU A 153 -28.50 0.56 21.23
N ILE A 154 -28.80 0.22 19.97
CA ILE A 154 -29.65 -0.94 19.64
C ILE A 154 -29.04 -2.23 20.20
N ASN A 155 -27.73 -2.43 20.02
CA ASN A 155 -27.05 -3.62 20.53
C ASN A 155 -27.09 -3.69 22.07
N ARG A 156 -26.89 -2.56 22.75
CA ARG A 156 -27.03 -2.46 24.22
C ARG A 156 -28.45 -2.77 24.68
N LEU A 157 -29.45 -2.22 24.01
CA LEU A 157 -30.87 -2.45 24.32
C LEU A 157 -31.27 -3.91 24.09
N ARG A 158 -30.77 -4.57 23.04
CA ARG A 158 -30.99 -6.01 22.81
C ARG A 158 -30.44 -6.85 23.95
N GLY A 159 -29.20 -6.58 24.37
CA GLY A 159 -28.60 -7.26 25.52
C GLY A 159 -29.43 -7.08 26.80
N GLY A 160 -29.87 -5.86 27.09
CA GLY A 160 -30.74 -5.59 28.24
C GLY A 160 -32.12 -6.24 28.13
N TYR A 161 -32.72 -6.29 26.94
CA TYR A 161 -34.00 -6.95 26.69
C TYR A 161 -33.91 -8.45 27.00
N ASP A 162 -32.86 -9.12 26.52
CA ASP A 162 -32.65 -10.54 26.74
C ASP A 162 -32.47 -10.85 28.23
N THR A 163 -31.72 -10.02 28.97
CA THR A 163 -31.59 -10.14 30.43
C THR A 163 -32.94 -10.04 31.13
N VAL A 164 -33.74 -8.99 30.85
CA VAL A 164 -35.05 -8.82 31.50
C VAL A 164 -36.02 -9.95 31.13
N LEU A 165 -35.92 -10.48 29.90
CA LEU A 165 -36.73 -11.61 29.47
C LEU A 165 -36.36 -12.89 30.22
N LEU A 166 -35.06 -13.16 30.41
CA LEU A 166 -34.58 -14.29 31.19
C LEU A 166 -34.99 -14.20 32.66
N GLU A 167 -34.88 -13.03 33.28
CA GLU A 167 -35.36 -12.78 34.65
C GLU A 167 -36.86 -13.04 34.78
N LYS A 168 -37.64 -12.63 33.77
CA LYS A 168 -39.09 -12.89 33.72
C LYS A 168 -39.39 -14.39 33.58
N ILE A 169 -38.60 -15.13 32.79
CA ILE A 169 -38.74 -16.59 32.66
C ILE A 169 -38.36 -17.29 33.98
N ALA A 170 -37.35 -16.76 34.69
CA ALA A 170 -36.92 -17.26 35.98
C ALA A 170 -37.85 -16.90 37.15
N ASN A 171 -38.94 -16.14 36.91
CA ASN A 171 -39.83 -15.58 37.94
C ASN A 171 -39.08 -14.79 39.02
N GLN A 172 -37.98 -14.13 38.65
CA GLN A 172 -37.19 -13.33 39.58
C GLN A 172 -38.00 -12.09 40.00
N PRO A 173 -38.13 -11.80 41.31
CA PRO A 173 -38.85 -10.62 41.77
C PRO A 173 -38.10 -9.36 41.36
N LYS A 174 -38.84 -8.29 41.04
CA LYS A 174 -38.25 -7.02 40.57
C LYS A 174 -37.27 -6.39 41.56
N SER A 175 -37.41 -6.68 42.86
CA SER A 175 -36.47 -6.25 43.90
C SER A 175 -35.08 -6.88 43.80
N GLU A 176 -34.96 -8.00 43.10
CA GLU A 176 -33.70 -8.71 42.85
C GLU A 176 -33.25 -8.59 41.40
N SER A 177 -34.05 -7.96 40.54
CA SER A 177 -33.72 -7.75 39.12
C SER A 177 -32.46 -6.90 39.00
N ILE A 178 -31.58 -7.29 38.08
CA ILE A 178 -30.37 -6.54 37.76
C ILE A 178 -30.72 -5.32 36.89
N SER A 179 -31.91 -5.30 36.30
CA SER A 179 -32.36 -4.26 35.37
C SER A 179 -33.47 -3.38 35.97
N GLU A 180 -33.22 -2.08 36.07
CA GLU A 180 -34.21 -1.11 36.55
C GLU A 180 -35.37 -0.90 35.56
N THR A 181 -35.16 -1.27 34.28
CA THR A 181 -36.08 -0.96 33.17
C THR A 181 -36.89 -2.17 32.75
N SER A 182 -38.18 -1.97 32.45
CA SER A 182 -39.07 -3.05 32.02
C SER A 182 -38.81 -3.48 30.57
N ALA A 183 -39.10 -4.75 30.25
CA ALA A 183 -39.03 -5.26 28.88
C ALA A 183 -39.93 -4.47 27.90
N GLY A 184 -41.06 -3.94 28.38
CA GLY A 184 -41.96 -3.12 27.56
C GLY A 184 -41.32 -1.80 27.13
N THR A 185 -40.63 -1.12 28.05
CA THR A 185 -39.90 0.13 27.78
C THR A 185 -38.72 -0.12 26.85
N ILE A 186 -37.92 -1.16 27.10
CA ILE A 186 -36.80 -1.53 26.23
C ILE A 186 -37.29 -1.84 24.80
N LYS A 187 -38.45 -2.48 24.66
CA LYS A 187 -39.05 -2.76 23.35
C LYS A 187 -39.46 -1.47 22.61
N GLN A 188 -40.01 -0.48 23.32
CA GLN A 188 -40.35 0.82 22.73
C GLN A 188 -39.11 1.58 22.28
N ASP A 189 -38.05 1.59 23.10
CA ASP A 189 -36.78 2.22 22.76
C ASP A 189 -36.12 1.55 21.55
N LEU A 190 -36.13 0.21 21.49
CA LEU A 190 -35.65 -0.54 20.33
C LEU A 190 -36.39 -0.17 19.05
N GLN A 191 -37.71 -0.01 19.12
CA GLN A 191 -38.51 0.40 17.97
C GLN A 191 -38.11 1.82 17.53
N SER A 192 -38.05 2.77 18.46
CA SER A 192 -37.67 4.16 18.17
C SER A 192 -36.27 4.25 17.53
N ARG A 193 -35.28 3.52 18.07
CA ARG A 193 -33.93 3.48 17.51
C ARG A 193 -33.84 2.80 16.16
N THR A 194 -34.66 1.78 15.91
CA THR A 194 -34.73 1.13 14.60
C THR A 194 -35.34 2.06 13.55
N GLU A 195 -36.36 2.84 13.92
CA GLU A 195 -36.93 3.88 13.05
C GLU A 195 -35.91 4.99 12.76
N GLU A 196 -35.14 5.41 13.77
CA GLU A 196 -34.03 6.35 13.60
C GLU A 196 -32.96 5.82 12.64
N LEU A 197 -32.56 4.56 12.79
CA LEU A 197 -31.61 3.91 11.88
C LEU A 197 -32.10 3.88 10.43
N SER A 198 -33.39 3.64 10.20
CA SER A 198 -34.00 3.68 8.86
C SER A 198 -33.93 5.08 8.23
N LYS A 199 -34.12 6.14 9.04
CA LYS A 199 -33.93 7.53 8.59
C LYS A 199 -32.48 7.80 8.22
N ILE A 200 -31.52 7.38 9.05
CA ILE A 200 -30.09 7.52 8.79
C ILE A 200 -29.69 6.80 7.49
N GLN A 201 -30.20 5.60 7.24
CA GLN A 201 -29.96 4.88 5.97
C GLN A 201 -30.52 5.62 4.74
N SER A 202 -31.62 6.36 4.92
CA SER A 202 -32.17 7.20 3.84
C SER A 202 -31.31 8.43 3.59
N GLU A 203 -30.79 9.05 4.65
CA GLU A 203 -29.83 10.15 4.57
C GLU A 203 -28.52 9.70 3.89
N GLU A 204 -28.01 8.50 4.21
CA GLU A 204 -26.84 7.91 3.58
C GLU A 204 -27.02 7.74 2.06
N LYS A 205 -28.17 7.20 1.64
CA LYS A 205 -28.50 7.06 0.20
C LYS A 205 -28.59 8.41 -0.49
N ALA A 206 -29.19 9.41 0.15
CA ALA A 206 -29.30 10.76 -0.40
C ALA A 206 -27.90 11.41 -0.55
N ASN A 207 -27.06 11.30 0.47
CA ASN A 207 -25.68 11.81 0.43
C ASN A 207 -24.85 11.10 -0.65
N MET A 208 -24.95 9.78 -0.77
CA MET A 208 -24.30 9.01 -1.84
C MET A 208 -24.77 9.46 -3.23
N ALA A 209 -26.08 9.68 -3.42
CA ALA A 209 -26.61 10.18 -4.68
C ALA A 209 -26.09 11.58 -5.05
N LEU A 210 -25.84 12.44 -4.05
CA LEU A 210 -25.23 13.75 -4.26
C LEU A 210 -23.74 13.63 -4.59
N LEU A 211 -23.01 12.72 -3.95
CA LEU A 211 -21.61 12.43 -4.29
C LEU A 211 -21.51 11.94 -5.74
N GLU A 212 -22.38 11.03 -6.16
CA GLU A 212 -22.42 10.52 -7.53
C GLU A 212 -22.74 11.58 -8.59
N GLN A 213 -23.30 12.72 -8.20
CA GLN A 213 -23.55 13.86 -9.09
C GLN A 213 -22.40 14.88 -9.10
N ASN A 214 -21.42 14.74 -8.21
CA ASN A 214 -20.27 15.65 -8.18
C ASN A 214 -19.41 15.49 -9.44
N GLY A 215 -19.24 16.59 -10.18
CA GLY A 215 -18.52 16.57 -11.46
C GLY A 215 -17.05 16.16 -11.32
N ASN A 216 -16.35 16.61 -10.27
CA ASN A 216 -14.94 16.27 -10.06
C ASN A 216 -14.76 14.79 -9.72
N LEU A 217 -15.64 14.23 -8.90
CA LEU A 217 -15.66 12.79 -8.60
C LEU A 217 -15.91 11.97 -9.87
N LEU A 218 -16.86 12.38 -10.71
CA LEU A 218 -17.17 11.71 -11.98
C LEU A 218 -15.99 11.76 -12.96
N LEU A 219 -15.22 12.85 -13.00
CA LEU A 219 -14.01 12.95 -13.82
C LEU A 219 -12.95 11.93 -13.39
N ILE A 220 -12.73 11.76 -12.08
CA ILE A 220 -11.80 10.76 -11.55
C ILE A 220 -12.32 9.36 -11.88
N LEU A 221 -13.57 9.05 -11.55
CA LEU A 221 -14.19 7.76 -11.85
C LEU A 221 -14.08 7.37 -13.32
N GLY A 222 -14.36 8.32 -14.23
CA GLY A 222 -14.28 8.11 -15.67
C GLY A 222 -12.86 7.89 -16.18
N TYR A 223 -11.85 8.41 -15.47
CA TYR A 223 -10.45 8.19 -15.77
C TYR A 223 -9.95 6.80 -15.34
N LEU A 224 -10.52 6.23 -14.27
CA LEU A 224 -10.11 4.94 -13.71
C LEU A 224 -10.70 3.75 -14.49
N THR A 225 -10.19 3.52 -15.70
CA THR A 225 -10.59 2.42 -16.59
C THR A 225 -9.77 1.14 -16.36
N PRO A 226 -10.30 -0.04 -16.74
CA PRO A 226 -9.55 -1.30 -16.67
C PRO A 226 -8.25 -1.28 -17.49
N GLU A 227 -8.24 -0.60 -18.63
CA GLU A 227 -7.07 -0.47 -19.52
C GLU A 227 -5.96 0.34 -18.84
N LEU A 228 -6.33 1.41 -18.13
CA LEU A 228 -5.41 2.18 -17.31
C LEU A 228 -4.77 1.29 -16.23
N SER A 229 -5.60 0.53 -15.49
CA SER A 229 -5.13 -0.39 -14.45
C SER A 229 -4.14 -1.42 -15.01
N GLU A 230 -4.45 -2.02 -16.15
CA GLU A 230 -3.60 -3.04 -16.80
C GLU A 230 -2.27 -2.46 -17.31
N SER A 231 -2.31 -1.28 -17.92
CA SER A 231 -1.12 -0.56 -18.38
C SER A 231 -0.18 -0.24 -17.22
N LEU A 232 -0.72 0.32 -16.13
CA LEU A 232 0.05 0.64 -14.93
C LEU A 232 0.58 -0.62 -14.24
N GLN A 233 -0.22 -1.67 -14.12
CA GLN A 233 0.20 -2.93 -13.51
C GLN A 233 1.33 -3.61 -14.32
N THR A 234 1.22 -3.63 -15.64
CA THR A 234 2.26 -4.17 -16.53
C THR A 234 3.55 -3.38 -16.41
N THR A 235 3.45 -2.05 -16.35
CA THR A 235 4.60 -1.16 -16.19
C THR A 235 5.26 -1.36 -14.83
N LEU A 236 4.48 -1.44 -13.75
CA LEU A 236 4.96 -1.70 -12.39
C LEU A 236 5.69 -3.04 -12.32
N SER A 237 5.07 -4.11 -12.84
CA SER A 237 5.65 -5.46 -12.84
C SER A 237 6.98 -5.51 -13.59
N ARG A 238 7.07 -4.78 -14.71
CA ARG A 238 8.32 -4.62 -15.46
C ARG A 238 9.38 -3.87 -14.64
N LEU A 239 9.02 -2.77 -13.99
CA LEU A 239 9.95 -2.00 -13.16
C LEU A 239 10.47 -2.85 -12.00
N GLU A 240 9.60 -3.56 -11.30
CA GLU A 240 9.94 -4.46 -10.20
C GLU A 240 10.85 -5.61 -10.66
N PHE A 241 10.61 -6.16 -11.85
CA PHE A 241 11.46 -7.19 -12.41
C PHE A 241 12.86 -6.69 -12.78
N TYR A 242 12.97 -5.53 -13.44
CA TYR A 242 14.26 -5.02 -13.93
C TYR A 242 15.07 -4.26 -12.87
N TYR A 243 14.43 -3.70 -11.85
CA TYR A 243 15.11 -2.91 -10.83
C TYR A 243 16.23 -3.70 -10.11
N PRO A 244 16.02 -4.94 -9.63
CA PRO A 244 17.10 -5.77 -9.08
C PRO A 244 18.23 -6.03 -10.07
N LEU A 245 17.90 -6.28 -11.34
CA LEU A 245 18.90 -6.54 -12.38
C LEU A 245 19.75 -5.30 -12.69
N LYS A 246 19.13 -4.12 -12.76
CA LYS A 246 19.84 -2.85 -12.96
C LYS A 246 20.76 -2.56 -11.80
N ARG A 247 20.27 -2.75 -10.57
CA ARG A 247 21.05 -2.59 -9.35
C ARG A 247 22.28 -3.49 -9.35
N LEU A 248 22.10 -4.79 -9.59
CA LEU A 248 23.19 -5.75 -9.70
C LEU A 248 24.16 -5.40 -10.84
N GLY A 249 23.66 -4.90 -11.97
CA GLY A 249 24.50 -4.46 -13.09
C GLY A 249 25.44 -3.32 -12.73
N VAL A 250 24.94 -2.32 -11.99
CA VAL A 250 25.77 -1.21 -11.49
C VAL A 250 26.76 -1.70 -10.44
N GLU A 251 26.33 -2.57 -9.52
CA GLU A 251 27.18 -3.19 -8.52
C GLU A 251 28.32 -4.00 -9.17
N LEU A 252 28.03 -4.76 -10.24
CA LEU A 252 29.04 -5.50 -11.01
C LEU A 252 29.95 -4.58 -11.83
N LEU A 253 29.42 -3.49 -12.39
CA LEU A 253 30.22 -2.49 -13.11
C LEU A 253 31.31 -1.90 -12.20
N PHE A 254 30.99 -1.65 -10.94
CA PHE A 254 31.93 -1.15 -9.94
C PHE A 254 33.10 -2.12 -9.68
N LEU A 255 32.90 -3.43 -9.89
CA LEU A 255 33.95 -4.43 -9.75
C LEU A 255 34.87 -4.57 -10.98
N ILE A 256 34.48 -4.03 -12.14
CA ILE A 256 35.26 -4.13 -13.38
C ILE A 256 36.71 -3.63 -13.21
N PRO A 257 36.97 -2.45 -12.60
CA PRO A 257 38.34 -1.97 -12.37
C PRO A 257 39.19 -2.95 -11.54
N LEU A 258 38.61 -3.60 -10.54
CA LEU A 258 39.30 -4.57 -9.69
C LEU A 258 39.67 -5.84 -10.48
N PHE A 259 38.73 -6.34 -11.29
CA PHE A 259 39.01 -7.47 -12.18
C PHE A 259 40.07 -7.13 -13.24
N LEU A 260 40.09 -5.90 -13.77
CA LEU A 260 41.09 -5.47 -14.74
C LEU A 260 42.50 -5.43 -14.13
N ILE A 261 42.64 -4.98 -12.88
CA ILE A 261 43.93 -4.99 -12.16
C ILE A 261 44.42 -6.43 -12.01
N VAL A 262 43.57 -7.35 -11.57
CA VAL A 262 43.92 -8.78 -11.42
C VAL A 262 44.25 -9.43 -12.75
N TRP A 263 43.57 -9.06 -13.83
CA TRP A 263 43.80 -9.64 -15.15
C TRP A 263 45.08 -9.13 -15.84
N LEU A 264 45.46 -7.88 -15.58
CA LEU A 264 46.67 -7.26 -16.12
C LEU A 264 47.94 -7.62 -15.33
N TRP A 265 47.81 -8.23 -14.16
CA TRP A 265 48.91 -8.65 -13.29
C TRP A 265 49.29 -10.12 -13.54
#